data_AF-A0A496TML2-F1
#
_entry.id   AF-A0A496TML2-F1
#
_cell.length_a   1.000
_cell.length_b   1.000
_cell.length_c   1.000
_cell.angle_alpha   90.00
_cell.angle_beta   90.00
_cell.angle_gamma   90.00
#
_symmetry.space_group_name_H-M   'P 1'
#
loop_
_entity.id
_entity.type
_entity.pdbx_description
1 polymer ?
#
loop_
_entity_poly.entity_id
_entity_poly.type
_entity_poly.pdbx_seq_one_letter_code
_entity_poly.pdbx_strand_id
1 'polypeptide(L)'
;MKIKTAIFILLSFLLFSSMINLPTRKSTVFWLEKSFREIEVLGKNDGATVIVPVAQIEAHGPHLPVGTDYFITNEIAKRTAEKCNAIVGPPVLLGNCIDFSCWPGYIIIDNSTFFSIIKNYCQSVAEHGFSKLVFIVQHGGSNVNGVRLAVEEYHKENPGMSILISTTSMLLGKEIAEFRKKNFNIDTAVMLAIRPDLVNMDKLPEKIDVKSIPRNVISYKKCWTLADISPDALFVLPTSSTKEDGNKILDIVVKNLVNLIASD
;
A
#
# COMPACT_ATOMS: atom_id res chain seq x y z
N MET A 1 31.87 25.36 -60.58
CA MET A 1 31.57 25.93 -59.25
C MET A 1 30.24 25.46 -58.62
N LYS A 2 29.49 24.50 -59.20
CA LYS A 2 28.15 24.09 -58.69
C LYS A 2 28.07 22.70 -58.00
N ILE A 3 29.15 21.92 -57.99
CA ILE A 3 29.13 20.52 -57.48
C ILE A 3 29.62 20.43 -56.01
N LYS A 4 30.45 21.37 -55.55
CA LYS A 4 30.99 21.35 -54.18
C LYS A 4 29.96 21.72 -53.10
N THR A 5 28.91 22.45 -53.46
CA THR A 5 27.87 22.89 -52.52
C THR A 5 26.84 21.78 -52.21
N ALA A 6 26.57 20.88 -53.16
CA ALA A 6 25.61 19.78 -52.97
C ALA A 6 26.16 18.66 -52.06
N ILE A 7 27.47 18.40 -52.12
CA ILE A 7 28.13 17.37 -51.28
C ILE A 7 28.18 17.82 -49.81
N PHE A 8 28.29 19.12 -49.55
CA PHE A 8 28.32 19.66 -48.18
C PHE A 8 26.95 19.56 -47.47
N ILE A 9 25.85 19.71 -48.22
CA ILE A 9 24.48 19.59 -47.68
C ILE A 9 24.12 18.11 -47.42
N LEU A 10 24.58 17.19 -48.27
CA LEU A 10 24.36 15.75 -48.06
C LEU A 10 25.19 15.20 -46.88
N LEU A 11 26.44 15.65 -46.70
CA LEU A 11 27.26 15.25 -45.54
C LEU A 11 26.76 15.84 -44.22
N SER A 12 26.12 17.02 -44.22
CA SER A 12 25.52 17.57 -43.00
C SER A 12 24.25 16.82 -42.56
N PHE A 13 23.54 16.16 -43.48
CA PHE A 13 22.38 15.32 -43.15
C PHE A 13 22.79 13.93 -42.65
N LEU A 14 23.90 13.38 -43.15
CA LEU A 14 24.43 12.07 -42.74
C LEU A 14 25.17 12.11 -41.38
N LEU A 15 25.62 13.29 -40.92
CA LEU A 15 26.23 13.47 -39.60
C LEU A 15 25.22 13.80 -38.49
N PHE A 16 23.95 14.07 -38.83
CA PHE A 16 22.87 14.28 -37.86
C PHE A 16 22.09 13.01 -37.53
N SER A 17 22.53 11.84 -38.03
CA SER A 17 22.02 10.53 -37.60
C SER A 17 22.86 9.90 -36.48
N SER A 18 23.63 10.70 -35.73
CA SER A 18 24.03 10.30 -34.39
C SER A 18 22.74 10.02 -33.64
N MET A 19 22.36 8.74 -33.59
CA MET A 19 21.21 8.23 -32.90
C MET A 19 21.22 8.88 -31.54
N ILE A 20 20.31 9.84 -31.34
CA ILE A 20 20.04 10.34 -30.01
C ILE A 20 19.48 9.12 -29.32
N ASN A 21 20.34 8.42 -28.56
CA ASN A 21 19.98 7.28 -27.77
C ASN A 21 19.21 7.86 -26.58
N LEU A 22 18.03 8.40 -26.86
CA LEU A 22 17.13 8.96 -25.88
C LEU A 22 16.80 7.81 -24.93
N PRO A 23 16.97 7.99 -23.61
CA PRO A 23 16.65 6.95 -22.67
C PRO A 23 15.19 6.54 -22.86
N THR A 24 14.97 5.28 -23.25
CA THR A 24 13.63 4.71 -23.32
C THR A 24 13.12 4.53 -21.90
N ARG A 25 12.08 5.27 -21.55
CA ARG A 25 11.44 5.15 -20.24
C ARG A 25 10.88 3.73 -20.07
N LYS A 26 11.27 3.05 -18.98
CA LYS A 26 10.70 1.73 -18.64
C LYS A 26 9.21 1.88 -18.34
N SER A 27 8.42 0.88 -18.73
CA SER A 27 7.02 0.79 -18.30
C SER A 27 6.94 0.66 -16.78
N THR A 28 5.90 1.26 -16.20
CA THR A 28 5.66 1.30 -14.75
C THR A 28 4.18 1.11 -14.49
N VAL A 29 3.86 0.48 -13.36
CA VAL A 29 2.48 0.34 -12.87
C VAL A 29 2.08 1.50 -11.96
N PHE A 30 3.01 2.37 -11.55
CA PHE A 30 2.72 3.45 -10.62
C PHE A 30 2.13 4.67 -11.31
N TRP A 31 0.99 5.16 -10.79
CA TRP A 31 0.34 6.39 -11.22
C TRP A 31 1.28 7.60 -11.12
N LEU A 32 2.03 7.71 -10.03
CA LEU A 32 2.97 8.82 -9.79
C LEU A 32 4.12 8.87 -10.80
N GLU A 33 4.34 7.77 -11.52
CA GLU A 33 5.34 7.66 -12.58
C GLU A 33 4.67 7.71 -13.96
N LYS A 34 3.52 8.35 -14.11
CA LYS A 34 2.85 8.53 -15.41
C LYS A 34 2.62 10.00 -15.69
N SER A 35 2.66 10.36 -16.96
CA SER A 35 2.16 11.65 -17.46
C SER A 35 0.64 11.64 -17.44
N PHE A 36 0.04 12.83 -17.39
CA PHE A 36 -1.42 12.95 -17.45
C PHE A 36 -2.04 12.33 -18.72
N ARG A 37 -1.31 12.30 -19.84
CA ARG A 37 -1.75 11.64 -21.08
C ARG A 37 -1.79 10.12 -20.97
N GLU A 38 -0.83 9.52 -20.28
CA GLU A 38 -0.86 8.08 -20.00
C GLU A 38 -2.06 7.74 -19.10
N ILE A 39 -2.35 8.57 -18.10
CA ILE A 39 -3.54 8.40 -17.24
C ILE A 39 -4.84 8.55 -18.04
N GLU A 40 -4.93 9.57 -18.90
CA GLU A 40 -6.11 9.80 -19.76
C GLU A 40 -6.41 8.58 -20.65
N VAL A 41 -5.38 7.94 -21.22
CA VAL A 41 -5.55 6.73 -22.03
C VAL A 41 -6.00 5.56 -21.17
N LEU A 42 -5.37 5.35 -20.00
CA LEU A 42 -5.72 4.24 -19.11
C LEU A 42 -7.14 4.33 -18.57
N GLY A 43 -7.60 5.52 -18.21
CA GLY A 43 -8.97 5.73 -17.72
C GLY A 43 -10.05 5.49 -18.76
N LYS A 44 -9.70 5.44 -20.06
CA LYS A 44 -10.63 5.07 -21.15
C LYS A 44 -10.65 3.56 -21.43
N ASN A 45 -9.77 2.78 -20.79
CA ASN A 45 -9.73 1.33 -20.96
C ASN A 45 -10.75 0.66 -20.04
N ASP A 46 -11.70 -0.05 -20.63
CA ASP A 46 -12.69 -0.81 -19.87
C ASP A 46 -12.02 -1.79 -18.88
N GLY A 47 -12.47 -1.75 -17.64
CA GLY A 47 -11.98 -2.62 -16.57
C GLY A 47 -10.60 -2.25 -16.00
N ALA A 48 -10.02 -1.10 -16.38
CA ALA A 48 -8.80 -0.62 -15.74
C ALA A 48 -9.05 -0.32 -14.26
N THR A 49 -8.24 -0.92 -13.39
CA THR A 49 -8.39 -0.81 -11.93
C THR A 49 -7.32 0.09 -11.32
N VAL A 50 -7.68 0.95 -10.38
CA VAL A 50 -6.70 1.67 -9.55
C VAL A 50 -6.60 1.00 -8.17
N ILE A 51 -5.43 0.48 -7.83
CA ILE A 51 -5.14 -0.10 -6.52
C ILE A 51 -4.47 0.98 -5.68
N VAL A 52 -5.11 1.36 -4.57
CA VAL A 52 -4.70 2.44 -3.68
C VAL A 52 -4.12 1.84 -2.40
N PRO A 53 -2.81 1.97 -2.16
CA PRO A 53 -2.22 1.64 -0.87
C PRO A 53 -2.74 2.62 0.19
N VAL A 54 -3.32 2.09 1.27
CA VAL A 54 -3.72 2.86 2.45
C VAL A 54 -2.94 2.35 3.65
N ALA A 55 -2.21 3.24 4.30
CA ALA A 55 -1.28 2.90 5.36
C ALA A 55 -1.42 3.86 6.54
N GLN A 56 -1.03 3.39 7.73
CA GLN A 56 -0.83 4.23 8.90
C GLN A 56 0.66 4.50 9.08
N ILE A 57 0.97 5.62 9.72
CA ILE A 57 2.30 5.84 10.30
C ILE A 57 2.18 5.54 11.80
N GLU A 58 2.70 4.39 12.23
CA GLU A 58 2.52 3.89 13.59
C GLU A 58 3.68 2.98 14.05
N ALA A 59 3.70 2.65 15.34
CA ALA A 59 4.76 1.82 15.91
C ALA A 59 4.54 0.32 15.64
N HIS A 60 5.59 -0.38 15.19
CA HIS A 60 5.59 -1.83 14.95
C HIS A 60 6.69 -2.55 15.75
N GLY A 61 6.93 -2.09 16.97
CA GLY A 61 8.09 -2.51 17.75
C GLY A 61 9.35 -1.70 17.45
N PRO A 62 10.42 -1.93 18.24
CA PRO A 62 11.68 -1.21 18.08
C PRO A 62 12.48 -1.66 16.84
N HIS A 63 12.15 -2.81 16.25
CA HIS A 63 12.88 -3.44 15.14
C HIS A 63 12.37 -3.04 13.74
N LEU A 64 11.16 -2.50 13.63
CA LEU A 64 10.52 -2.13 12.36
C LEU A 64 10.36 -0.60 12.21
N PRO A 65 10.37 -0.07 10.97
CA PRO A 65 10.11 1.34 10.72
C PRO A 65 8.63 1.68 10.92
N VAL A 66 8.34 2.94 11.26
CA VAL A 66 6.96 3.44 11.41
C VAL A 66 6.16 3.48 10.09
N GLY A 67 6.83 3.30 8.95
CA GLY A 67 6.21 3.20 7.63
C GLY A 67 5.95 1.76 7.17
N THR A 68 5.98 0.77 8.07
CA THR A 68 5.81 -0.65 7.74
C THR A 68 4.54 -0.90 6.91
N ASP A 69 3.43 -0.31 7.31
CA ASP A 69 2.15 -0.40 6.59
C ASP A 69 2.24 0.03 5.12
N TYR A 70 2.93 1.13 4.87
CA TYR A 70 3.13 1.64 3.52
C TYR A 70 3.98 0.69 2.69
N PHE A 71 5.11 0.22 3.24
CA PHE A 71 5.98 -0.68 2.49
C PHE A 71 5.26 -1.98 2.10
N ILE A 72 4.47 -2.54 3.01
CA ILE A 72 3.71 -3.76 2.76
C ILE A 72 2.61 -3.53 1.72
N THR A 73 1.74 -2.54 1.91
CA THR A 73 0.62 -2.27 0.99
C THR A 73 1.08 -1.86 -0.39
N ASN A 74 2.14 -1.04 -0.47
CA ASN A 74 2.72 -0.61 -1.75
C ASN A 74 3.33 -1.79 -2.52
N GLU A 75 4.01 -2.72 -1.84
CA GLU A 75 4.55 -3.92 -2.49
C GLU A 75 3.44 -4.88 -2.96
N ILE A 76 2.40 -5.09 -2.15
CA ILE A 76 1.22 -5.88 -2.56
C ILE A 76 0.59 -5.24 -3.80
N ALA A 77 0.29 -3.93 -3.76
CA ALA A 77 -0.33 -3.21 -4.87
C ALA A 77 0.50 -3.31 -6.15
N LYS A 78 1.82 -3.12 -6.05
CA LYS A 78 2.75 -3.24 -7.18
C LYS A 78 2.70 -4.63 -7.80
N ARG A 79 2.90 -5.69 -7.00
CA ARG A 79 2.91 -7.08 -7.50
C ARG A 79 1.58 -7.50 -8.09
N THR A 80 0.47 -7.01 -7.54
CA THR A 80 -0.87 -7.24 -8.09
C THR A 80 -1.03 -6.51 -9.43
N ALA A 81 -0.67 -5.22 -9.51
CA ALA A 81 -0.80 -4.43 -10.73
C ALA A 81 0.08 -4.96 -11.89
N GLU A 82 1.21 -5.59 -11.59
CA GLU A 82 2.04 -6.27 -12.59
C GLU A 82 1.40 -7.55 -13.16
N LYS A 83 0.31 -8.05 -12.56
CA LYS A 83 -0.36 -9.32 -12.93
C LYS A 83 -1.76 -9.17 -13.48
N CYS A 84 -2.35 -7.97 -13.43
CA CYS A 84 -3.71 -7.71 -13.94
C CYS A 84 -3.79 -6.32 -14.59
N ASN A 85 -4.95 -5.99 -15.16
CA ASN A 85 -5.20 -4.67 -15.76
C ASN A 85 -5.39 -3.59 -14.68
N ALA A 86 -4.32 -3.23 -14.00
CA ALA A 86 -4.36 -2.28 -12.90
C ALA A 86 -3.13 -1.36 -12.84
N ILE A 87 -3.29 -0.24 -12.13
CA ILE A 87 -2.22 0.68 -11.77
C ILE A 87 -2.24 0.95 -10.27
N VAL A 88 -1.07 1.25 -9.70
CA VAL A 88 -0.94 1.65 -8.30
C VAL A 88 -1.17 3.15 -8.18
N GLY A 89 -2.26 3.55 -7.54
CA GLY A 89 -2.60 4.94 -7.29
C GLY A 89 -1.67 5.59 -6.25
N PRO A 90 -1.67 6.93 -6.14
CA PRO A 90 -0.98 7.62 -5.04
C PRO A 90 -1.41 7.05 -3.68
N PRO A 91 -0.48 6.76 -2.76
CA PRO A 91 -0.82 6.16 -1.47
C PRO A 91 -1.51 7.17 -0.56
N VAL A 92 -2.41 6.68 0.29
CA VAL A 92 -2.98 7.43 1.42
C VAL A 92 -2.21 7.03 2.68
N LEU A 93 -1.32 7.90 3.13
CA LEU A 93 -0.37 7.59 4.23
C LEU A 93 -0.85 8.01 5.62
N LEU A 94 -1.90 8.84 5.69
CA LEU A 94 -2.42 9.38 6.94
C LEU A 94 -3.86 8.93 7.13
N GLY A 95 -4.17 8.55 8.36
CA GLY A 95 -5.51 8.14 8.78
C GLY A 95 -5.64 8.25 10.28
N ASN A 96 -6.58 7.49 10.84
CA ASN A 96 -6.76 7.44 12.28
C ASN A 96 -5.98 6.27 12.89
N CYS A 97 -4.91 6.61 13.60
CA CYS A 97 -4.06 5.70 14.36
C CYS A 97 -4.05 6.02 15.87
N ILE A 98 -5.17 6.53 16.40
CA ILE A 98 -5.22 7.03 17.79
C ILE A 98 -4.78 5.99 18.82
N ASP A 99 -5.06 4.72 18.57
CA ASP A 99 -4.67 3.61 19.44
C ASP A 99 -3.14 3.50 19.58
N PHE A 100 -2.40 3.86 18.53
CA PHE A 100 -0.93 3.84 18.46
C PHE A 100 -0.27 5.21 18.71
N SER A 101 -1.05 6.23 19.06
CA SER A 101 -0.53 7.58 19.37
C SER A 101 0.27 7.67 20.69
N CYS A 102 0.42 6.57 21.42
CA CYS A 102 1.18 6.51 22.66
C CYS A 102 2.68 6.25 22.46
N TRP A 103 3.12 5.94 21.24
CA TRP A 103 4.54 5.83 20.87
C TRP A 103 4.96 6.96 19.93
N PRO A 104 6.21 7.43 19.98
CA PRO A 104 6.68 8.46 19.06
C PRO A 104 6.72 7.95 17.61
N GLY A 105 6.62 8.88 16.66
CA GLY A 105 6.75 8.61 15.22
C GLY A 105 5.44 8.50 14.45
N TYR A 106 4.29 8.57 15.13
CA TYR A 106 2.99 8.65 14.47
C TYR A 106 2.72 10.03 13.86
N ILE A 107 1.92 10.06 12.80
CA ILE A 107 1.27 11.27 12.29
C ILE A 107 -0.20 10.94 12.13
N ILE A 108 -1.07 11.69 12.80
CA ILE A 108 -2.52 11.45 12.81
C ILE A 108 -3.28 12.63 12.23
N ILE A 109 -4.34 12.33 11.51
CA ILE A 109 -5.36 13.30 11.10
C ILE A 109 -6.71 12.89 11.69
N ASP A 110 -7.61 13.85 11.86
CA ASP A 110 -8.96 13.54 12.35
C ASP A 110 -9.77 12.78 11.29
N ASN A 111 -10.80 12.06 11.74
CA ASN A 111 -11.64 11.25 10.86
C ASN A 111 -12.34 12.06 9.77
N SER A 112 -12.73 13.32 10.04
CA SER A 112 -13.45 14.12 9.04
C SER A 112 -12.53 14.47 7.87
N THR A 113 -11.27 14.86 8.18
CA THR A 113 -10.23 15.06 7.17
C THR A 113 -9.95 13.77 6.40
N PHE A 114 -9.79 12.64 7.11
CA PHE A 114 -9.55 11.35 6.45
C PHE A 114 -10.69 10.94 5.50
N PHE A 115 -11.94 11.13 5.92
CA PHE A 115 -13.10 10.82 5.08
C PHE A 115 -13.14 11.70 3.84
N SER A 116 -12.89 13.01 4.00
CA SER A 116 -12.79 13.93 2.87
C SER A 116 -11.69 13.52 1.90
N ILE A 117 -10.53 13.07 2.38
CA ILE A 117 -9.45 12.56 1.52
C ILE A 117 -9.93 11.37 0.70
N ILE A 118 -10.52 10.34 1.35
CA ILE A 118 -10.99 9.14 0.65
C ILE A 118 -12.09 9.47 -0.37
N LYS A 119 -13.08 10.29 -0.01
CA LYS A 119 -14.15 10.70 -0.93
C LYS A 119 -13.62 11.48 -2.13
N ASN A 120 -12.72 12.44 -1.89
CA ASN A 120 -12.11 13.23 -2.96
C ASN A 120 -11.19 12.38 -3.84
N TYR A 121 -10.54 11.36 -3.27
CA TYR A 121 -9.77 10.39 -4.03
C TYR A 121 -10.66 9.61 -4.99
N CYS A 122 -11.76 9.03 -4.47
CA CYS A 122 -12.74 8.32 -5.29
C CYS A 122 -13.26 9.21 -6.42
N GLN A 123 -13.67 10.44 -6.10
CA GLN A 123 -14.16 11.40 -7.08
C GLN A 123 -13.13 11.72 -8.16
N SER A 124 -11.90 12.01 -7.77
CA SER A 124 -10.83 12.34 -8.71
C SER A 124 -10.51 11.16 -9.63
N VAL A 125 -10.52 9.94 -9.12
CA VAL A 125 -10.28 8.74 -9.95
C VAL A 125 -11.43 8.50 -10.93
N ALA A 126 -12.67 8.67 -10.49
CA ALA A 126 -13.85 8.56 -11.35
C ALA A 126 -13.84 9.61 -12.48
N GLU A 127 -13.44 10.85 -12.19
CA GLU A 127 -13.33 11.93 -13.18
C GLU A 127 -12.28 11.66 -14.27
N HIS A 128 -11.27 10.84 -13.97
CA HIS A 128 -10.29 10.38 -14.96
C HIS A 128 -10.81 9.22 -15.84
N GLY A 129 -12.03 8.71 -15.59
CA GLY A 129 -12.68 7.65 -16.38
C GLY A 129 -12.60 6.24 -15.78
N PHE A 130 -11.87 6.05 -14.68
CA PHE A 130 -11.78 4.74 -14.04
C PHE A 130 -13.11 4.37 -13.37
N SER A 131 -13.57 3.15 -13.61
CA SER A 131 -14.81 2.61 -13.04
C SER A 131 -14.59 1.62 -11.88
N LYS A 132 -13.34 1.25 -11.59
CA LYS A 132 -12.97 0.28 -10.55
C LYS A 132 -11.81 0.77 -9.68
N LEU A 133 -12.03 0.77 -8.37
CA LEU A 133 -11.06 1.17 -7.36
C LEU A 133 -10.88 0.04 -6.32
N VAL A 134 -9.66 -0.15 -5.84
CA VAL A 134 -9.35 -1.09 -4.78
C VAL A 134 -8.51 -0.41 -3.72
N PHE A 135 -9.02 -0.27 -2.51
CA PHE A 135 -8.22 0.13 -1.36
C PHE A 135 -7.60 -1.11 -0.71
N ILE A 136 -6.26 -1.18 -0.69
CA ILE A 136 -5.51 -2.17 0.07
C ILE A 136 -4.98 -1.51 1.34
N VAL A 137 -5.54 -1.91 2.48
CA VAL A 137 -5.26 -1.32 3.79
C VAL A 137 -4.39 -2.28 4.60
N GLN A 138 -3.30 -1.80 5.21
CA GLN A 138 -2.60 -2.60 6.22
C GLN A 138 -3.35 -2.49 7.56
N HIS A 139 -3.45 -3.62 8.26
CA HIS A 139 -4.17 -3.76 9.53
C HIS A 139 -5.69 -3.49 9.46
N GLY A 140 -6.36 -3.89 10.53
CA GLY A 140 -7.79 -3.71 10.71
C GLY A 140 -8.11 -2.45 11.52
N GLY A 141 -9.22 -2.47 12.26
CA GLY A 141 -9.52 -1.43 13.24
C GLY A 141 -10.00 -0.12 12.62
N SER A 142 -9.56 1.00 13.21
CA SER A 142 -10.08 2.34 12.95
C SER A 142 -9.84 2.81 11.51
N ASN A 143 -8.70 2.46 10.91
CA ASN A 143 -8.33 2.93 9.58
C ASN A 143 -9.15 2.26 8.47
N VAL A 144 -9.23 0.91 8.44
CA VAL A 144 -10.09 0.20 7.47
C VAL A 144 -11.56 0.57 7.63
N ASN A 145 -12.03 0.77 8.87
CA ASN A 145 -13.39 1.24 9.12
C ASN A 145 -13.60 2.66 8.61
N GLY A 146 -12.60 3.54 8.72
CA GLY A 146 -12.66 4.89 8.18
C GLY A 146 -12.77 4.90 6.66
N VAL A 147 -11.97 4.07 5.96
CA VAL A 147 -12.09 3.89 4.50
C VAL A 147 -13.49 3.37 4.15
N ARG A 148 -13.97 2.34 4.85
CA ARG A 148 -15.31 1.77 4.62
C ARG A 148 -16.41 2.81 4.77
N LEU A 149 -16.42 3.59 5.86
CA LEU A 149 -17.45 4.61 6.10
C LEU A 149 -17.41 5.73 5.05
N ALA A 150 -16.22 6.18 4.67
CA ALA A 150 -16.06 7.20 3.64
C ALA A 150 -16.52 6.70 2.26
N VAL A 151 -16.20 5.45 1.92
CA VAL A 151 -16.66 4.80 0.68
C VAL A 151 -18.17 4.60 0.69
N GLU A 152 -18.77 4.16 1.80
CA GLU A 152 -20.22 4.04 1.95
C GLU A 152 -20.94 5.38 1.73
N GLU A 153 -20.38 6.48 2.23
CA GLU A 153 -20.92 7.82 2.00
C GLU A 153 -20.78 8.25 0.53
N TYR A 154 -19.60 8.09 -0.06
CA TYR A 154 -19.34 8.40 -1.47
C TYR A 154 -20.28 7.62 -2.42
N HIS A 155 -20.44 6.32 -2.16
CA HIS A 155 -21.17 5.41 -3.04
C HIS A 155 -22.69 5.65 -3.02
N LYS A 156 -23.24 6.28 -1.98
CA LYS A 156 -24.66 6.73 -1.97
C LYS A 156 -24.96 7.71 -3.09
N GLU A 157 -24.00 8.58 -3.41
CA GLU A 157 -24.11 9.59 -4.46
C GLU A 157 -23.54 9.09 -5.80
N ASN A 158 -22.66 8.09 -5.76
CA ASN A 158 -21.91 7.60 -6.92
C ASN A 158 -21.95 6.05 -7.04
N PRO A 159 -23.13 5.44 -7.26
CA PRO A 159 -23.29 3.97 -7.26
C PRO A 159 -22.65 3.27 -8.47
N GLY A 160 -22.23 4.03 -9.49
CA GLY A 160 -21.67 3.49 -10.73
C GLY A 160 -20.20 3.06 -10.64
N MET A 161 -19.48 3.43 -9.58
CA MET A 161 -18.09 3.03 -9.38
C MET A 161 -18.02 1.77 -8.51
N SER A 162 -17.35 0.72 -9.00
CA SER A 162 -17.01 -0.44 -8.16
C SER A 162 -15.84 -0.10 -7.25
N ILE A 163 -16.02 -0.32 -5.95
CA ILE A 163 -15.01 -0.02 -4.93
C ILE A 163 -14.85 -1.24 -4.02
N LEU A 164 -13.66 -1.83 -4.04
CA LEU A 164 -13.29 -2.93 -3.16
C LEU A 164 -12.39 -2.43 -2.05
N ILE A 165 -12.57 -2.96 -0.84
CA ILE A 165 -11.72 -2.67 0.32
C ILE A 165 -11.23 -4.01 0.84
N SER A 166 -9.92 -4.15 0.98
CA SER A 166 -9.33 -5.35 1.56
C SER A 166 -8.16 -5.03 2.45
N THR A 167 -7.81 -5.98 3.31
CA THR A 167 -6.61 -5.93 4.12
C THR A 167 -5.75 -7.15 3.86
N THR A 168 -4.47 -7.08 4.24
CA THR A 168 -3.57 -8.25 4.21
C THR A 168 -4.18 -9.45 4.94
N SER A 169 -4.84 -9.24 6.08
CA SER A 169 -5.49 -10.33 6.83
C SER A 169 -6.76 -10.87 6.15
N MET A 170 -7.56 -10.02 5.51
CA MET A 170 -8.72 -10.45 4.71
C MET A 170 -8.29 -11.29 3.50
N LEU A 171 -7.22 -10.86 2.82
CA LEU A 171 -6.67 -11.56 1.64
C LEU A 171 -5.96 -12.86 2.00
N LEU A 172 -5.37 -12.96 3.19
CA LEU A 172 -4.87 -14.24 3.71
C LEU A 172 -5.99 -15.22 4.05
N GLY A 173 -7.23 -14.76 4.25
CA GLY A 173 -8.39 -15.62 4.41
C GLY A 173 -8.21 -16.73 5.45
N LYS A 174 -8.33 -17.99 5.02
CA LYS A 174 -8.19 -19.16 5.91
C LYS A 174 -6.72 -19.52 6.13
N GLU A 175 -5.88 -19.24 5.16
CA GLU A 175 -4.44 -19.48 5.14
C GLU A 175 -3.71 -18.69 6.22
N ILE A 176 -4.33 -17.63 6.76
CA ILE A 176 -3.84 -16.92 7.95
C ILE A 176 -3.57 -17.88 9.14
N ALA A 177 -4.28 -19.00 9.22
CA ALA A 177 -4.08 -20.01 10.26
C ALA A 177 -2.68 -20.62 10.23
N GLU A 178 -2.05 -20.74 9.06
CA GLU A 178 -0.69 -21.25 8.91
C GLU A 178 0.35 -20.34 9.58
N PHE A 179 0.03 -19.05 9.75
CA PHE A 179 0.90 -18.04 10.31
C PHE A 179 0.61 -17.74 11.79
N ARG A 180 -0.31 -18.47 12.42
CA ARG A 180 -0.59 -18.39 13.87
C ARG A 180 0.41 -19.25 14.68
N LYS A 181 1.70 -19.07 14.41
CA LYS A 181 2.79 -19.78 15.08
C LYS A 181 3.24 -18.98 16.31
N LYS A 182 3.86 -19.68 17.28
CA LYS A 182 4.50 -19.01 18.42
C LYS A 182 5.63 -18.10 17.93
N ASN A 183 5.75 -16.92 18.52
CA ASN A 183 6.81 -15.95 18.23
C ASN A 183 6.85 -15.47 16.76
N PHE A 184 5.70 -15.43 16.09
CA PHE A 184 5.59 -15.04 14.70
C PHE A 184 4.78 -13.75 14.54
N ASN A 185 5.28 -12.84 13.71
CA ASN A 185 4.58 -11.65 13.26
C ASN A 185 4.64 -11.54 11.73
N ILE A 186 3.47 -11.32 11.12
CA ILE A 186 3.29 -11.23 9.66
C ILE A 186 4.09 -10.06 9.10
N ASP A 187 4.00 -8.88 9.72
CA ASP A 187 4.64 -7.66 9.19
C ASP A 187 6.16 -7.78 9.18
N THR A 188 6.73 -8.35 10.24
CA THR A 188 8.16 -8.65 10.35
C THR A 188 8.59 -9.62 9.25
N ALA A 189 7.84 -10.71 9.03
CA ALA A 189 8.15 -11.68 7.98
C ALA A 189 8.13 -11.02 6.59
N VAL A 190 7.08 -10.24 6.30
CA VAL A 190 6.95 -9.52 5.02
C VAL A 190 8.06 -8.48 4.86
N MET A 191 8.37 -7.69 5.90
CA MET A 191 9.43 -6.69 5.86
C MET A 191 10.82 -7.30 5.67
N LEU A 192 11.11 -8.44 6.28
CA LEU A 192 12.34 -9.22 6.00
C LEU A 192 12.43 -9.65 4.54
N ALA A 193 11.30 -9.85 3.86
CA ALA A 193 11.28 -10.22 2.45
C ALA A 193 11.47 -9.01 1.51
N ILE A 194 10.92 -7.85 1.85
CA ILE A 194 10.81 -6.71 0.90
C ILE A 194 11.79 -5.57 1.20
N ARG A 195 12.10 -5.34 2.48
CA ARG A 195 12.96 -4.27 2.99
C ARG A 195 13.80 -4.75 4.18
N PRO A 196 14.59 -5.84 4.03
CA PRO A 196 15.44 -6.34 5.12
C PRO A 196 16.43 -5.30 5.63
N ASP A 197 16.80 -4.31 4.79
CA ASP A 197 17.65 -3.18 5.14
C ASP A 197 17.05 -2.26 6.21
N LEU A 198 15.72 -2.30 6.41
CA LEU A 198 15.00 -1.53 7.43
C LEU A 198 14.64 -2.35 8.68
N VAL A 199 14.92 -3.65 8.70
CA VAL A 199 14.59 -4.53 9.84
C VAL A 199 15.81 -4.70 10.71
N ASN A 200 15.71 -4.34 11.99
CA ASN A 200 16.79 -4.51 12.95
C ASN A 200 16.37 -5.44 14.09
N MET A 201 16.56 -6.74 13.89
CA MET A 201 16.19 -7.77 14.87
C MET A 201 16.97 -7.67 16.18
N ASP A 202 18.15 -7.05 16.19
CA ASP A 202 18.97 -6.85 17.41
C ASP A 202 18.35 -5.84 18.37
N LYS A 203 17.38 -5.03 17.91
CA LYS A 203 16.61 -4.11 18.75
C LYS A 203 15.47 -4.80 19.51
N LEU A 204 15.19 -6.07 19.24
CA LEU A 204 14.15 -6.79 19.97
C LEU A 204 14.59 -7.00 21.43
N PRO A 205 13.67 -6.82 22.40
CA PRO A 205 13.95 -7.17 23.78
C PRO A 205 14.06 -8.69 23.95
N GLU A 206 14.74 -9.15 24.99
CA GLU A 206 14.82 -10.59 25.32
C GLU A 206 13.43 -11.20 25.63
N LYS A 207 12.53 -10.38 26.17
CA LYS A 207 11.16 -10.74 26.53
C LYS A 207 10.22 -9.55 26.33
N ILE A 208 8.96 -9.82 26.06
CA ILE A 208 7.90 -8.81 26.01
C ILE A 208 7.10 -8.83 27.32
N ASP A 209 6.71 -7.65 27.79
CA ASP A 209 5.74 -7.49 28.87
C ASP A 209 4.40 -7.08 28.26
N VAL A 210 3.54 -8.06 27.97
CA VAL A 210 2.21 -7.83 27.39
C VAL A 210 1.14 -8.19 28.40
N LYS A 211 0.36 -7.19 28.82
CA LYS A 211 -0.77 -7.38 29.74
C LYS A 211 -1.98 -7.91 28.97
N SER A 212 -2.82 -8.71 29.63
CA SER A 212 -4.07 -9.20 29.00
C SER A 212 -5.10 -8.08 28.87
N ILE A 213 -5.67 -7.92 27.68
CA ILE A 213 -6.82 -7.03 27.45
C ILE A 213 -8.11 -7.86 27.49
N PRO A 214 -9.15 -7.47 28.27
CA PRO A 214 -10.48 -8.06 28.16
C PRO A 214 -11.05 -7.79 26.76
N ARG A 215 -11.27 -8.85 25.98
CA ARG A 215 -11.77 -8.75 24.59
C ARG A 215 -13.28 -8.63 24.48
N ASN A 216 -13.99 -8.59 25.60
CA ASN A 216 -15.46 -8.57 25.68
C ASN A 216 -16.05 -7.17 25.88
N VAL A 217 -15.24 -6.11 25.81
CA VAL A 217 -15.69 -4.73 26.02
C VAL A 217 -14.91 -3.76 25.13
N ILE A 218 -15.59 -2.73 24.63
CA ILE A 218 -14.96 -1.54 24.06
C ILE A 218 -14.94 -0.49 25.17
N SER A 219 -13.75 -0.02 25.58
CA SER A 219 -13.59 0.91 26.68
C SER A 219 -12.92 2.20 26.24
N TYR A 220 -13.51 3.34 26.59
CA TYR A 220 -12.96 4.69 26.39
C TYR A 220 -12.43 5.29 27.71
N LYS A 221 -11.92 4.44 28.62
CA LYS A 221 -11.35 4.92 29.87
C LYS A 221 -9.99 5.58 29.61
N LYS A 222 -9.77 6.75 30.21
CA LYS A 222 -8.54 7.56 30.13
C LYS A 222 -7.24 6.81 30.51
N CYS A 223 -7.30 5.67 31.19
CA CYS A 223 -6.14 5.00 31.80
C CYS A 223 -5.69 3.68 31.12
N TRP A 224 -6.11 3.42 29.89
CA TRP A 224 -5.75 2.21 29.13
C TRP A 224 -5.20 2.63 27.77
N THR A 225 -3.94 3.06 27.74
CA THR A 225 -3.25 3.23 26.46
C THR A 225 -2.71 1.88 26.00
N LEU A 226 -2.51 1.68 24.69
CA LEU A 226 -1.86 0.45 24.22
C LEU A 226 -0.43 0.33 24.77
N ALA A 227 0.26 1.45 25.06
CA ALA A 227 1.56 1.46 25.74
C ALA A 227 1.51 0.91 27.16
N ASP A 228 0.41 1.09 27.91
CA ASP A 228 0.26 0.45 29.23
C ASP A 228 0.17 -1.08 29.14
N ILE A 229 -0.31 -1.58 28.00
CA ILE A 229 -0.50 -3.00 27.71
C ILE A 229 0.76 -3.63 27.13
N SER A 230 1.43 -2.95 26.20
CA SER A 230 2.60 -3.42 25.48
C SER A 230 3.59 -2.27 25.33
N PRO A 231 4.44 -1.98 26.32
CA PRO A 231 5.29 -0.78 26.31
C PRO A 231 6.16 -0.61 25.06
N ASP A 232 6.57 -1.72 24.44
CA ASP A 232 7.41 -1.73 23.24
C ASP A 232 6.62 -1.80 21.93
N ALA A 233 5.29 -1.62 21.92
CA ALA A 233 4.43 -1.82 20.74
C ALA A 233 4.56 -3.23 20.10
N LEU A 234 4.89 -4.23 20.91
CA LEU A 234 5.04 -5.64 20.52
C LEU A 234 4.01 -6.50 21.23
N PHE A 235 3.10 -7.12 20.49
CA PHE A 235 2.14 -8.09 21.04
C PHE A 235 2.65 -9.53 21.02
N VAL A 236 3.73 -9.77 20.26
CA VAL A 236 4.42 -11.05 20.14
C VAL A 236 5.89 -10.76 19.85
N LEU A 237 6.80 -11.60 20.34
CA LEU A 237 8.22 -11.50 20.04
C LEU A 237 8.47 -12.19 18.68
N PRO A 238 8.85 -11.48 17.60
CA PRO A 238 8.78 -12.02 16.24
C PRO A 238 10.01 -12.83 15.83
N THR A 239 10.58 -13.62 16.75
CA THR A 239 11.85 -14.35 16.53
C THR A 239 11.74 -15.54 15.58
N SER A 240 10.52 -16.01 15.27
CA SER A 240 10.29 -17.08 14.29
C SER A 240 9.83 -16.57 12.92
N SER A 241 9.71 -15.25 12.73
CA SER A 241 9.40 -14.65 11.43
C SER A 241 10.59 -14.76 10.49
N THR A 242 10.36 -15.27 9.28
CA THR A 242 11.41 -15.44 8.25
C THR A 242 11.08 -14.72 6.96
N LYS A 243 12.10 -14.49 6.13
CA LYS A 243 11.95 -13.97 4.77
C LYS A 243 11.11 -14.91 3.90
N GLU A 244 11.28 -16.22 4.08
CA GLU A 244 10.56 -17.26 3.35
C GLU A 244 9.06 -17.21 3.66
N ASP A 245 8.70 -17.08 4.95
CA ASP A 245 7.31 -16.86 5.36
C ASP A 245 6.75 -15.57 4.74
N GLY A 246 7.54 -14.48 4.73
CA GLY A 246 7.15 -13.21 4.11
C GLY A 246 6.84 -13.32 2.62
N ASN A 247 7.70 -14.00 1.86
CA ASN A 247 7.45 -14.27 0.44
C ASN A 247 6.18 -15.10 0.24
N LYS A 248 5.98 -16.15 1.04
CA LYS A 248 4.77 -16.98 0.97
C LYS A 248 3.50 -16.18 1.26
N ILE A 249 3.54 -15.30 2.27
CA ILE A 249 2.43 -14.39 2.59
C ILE A 249 2.11 -13.49 1.39
N LEU A 250 3.13 -12.84 0.81
CA LEU A 250 2.95 -11.96 -0.35
C LEU A 250 2.35 -12.72 -1.54
N ASP A 251 2.82 -13.94 -1.83
CA ASP A 251 2.31 -14.74 -2.95
C ASP A 251 0.83 -15.07 -2.78
N ILE A 252 0.40 -15.46 -1.58
CA ILE A 252 -1.01 -15.75 -1.27
C ILE A 252 -1.85 -14.48 -1.41
N VAL A 253 -1.42 -13.38 -0.78
CA VAL A 253 -2.15 -12.11 -0.75
C VAL A 253 -2.31 -11.53 -2.15
N VAL A 254 -1.22 -11.50 -2.93
CA VAL A 254 -1.24 -11.00 -4.31
C VAL A 254 -2.13 -11.86 -5.19
N LYS A 255 -2.03 -13.20 -5.10
CA LYS A 255 -2.90 -14.12 -5.84
C LYS A 255 -4.37 -13.87 -5.53
N ASN A 256 -4.71 -13.76 -4.25
CA ASN A 256 -6.09 -13.59 -3.82
C ASN A 256 -6.63 -12.21 -4.21
N LEU A 257 -5.80 -11.16 -4.21
CA LEU A 257 -6.20 -9.84 -4.67
C LEU A 257 -6.40 -9.80 -6.20
N VAL A 258 -5.54 -10.45 -6.99
CA VAL A 258 -5.73 -10.59 -8.44
C VAL A 258 -7.05 -11.31 -8.74
N ASN A 259 -7.34 -12.41 -8.04
CA ASN A 259 -8.58 -13.15 -8.22
C ASN A 259 -9.80 -12.30 -7.85
N LEU A 260 -9.73 -11.54 -6.75
CA LEU A 260 -10.78 -10.66 -6.31
C LEU A 260 -11.09 -9.57 -7.35
N ILE A 261 -10.05 -8.94 -7.92
CA ILE A 261 -10.20 -7.92 -8.98
C ILE A 261 -10.85 -8.52 -10.24
N ALA A 262 -10.51 -9.76 -10.58
CA ALA A 262 -11.04 -10.45 -11.76
C ALA A 262 -12.48 -10.97 -11.59
N SER A 263 -12.94 -11.20 -10.36
CA SER A 263 -14.27 -11.72 -10.06
C SER A 263 -15.37 -10.66 -9.89
N ASP A 264 -14.96 -9.40 -9.72
CA ASP A 264 -15.86 -8.24 -9.64
C ASP A 264 -16.19 -7.71 -11.05
#